data_AF-A0A3B4TPM6-F1
#
_entry.id   AF-A0A3B4TPM6-F1
#
_cell.length_a   1.000
_cell.length_b   1.000
_cell.length_c   1.000
_cell.angle_alpha   90.00
_cell.angle_beta   90.00
_cell.angle_gamma   90.00
#
_symmetry.space_group_name_H-M   'P 1'
#
loop_
_entity.id
_entity.type
_entity.pdbx_description
1 polymer ?
#
loop_
_entity_poly.entity_id
_entity_poly.type
_entity_poly.pdbx_seq_one_letter_code
_entity_poly.pdbx_strand_id
1 'polypeptide(L)'
;MAAATSDRPYHIIIFGATGFTGQFVVEEVARCAAETPGDSSLKWAVAGRSRQRLEAVLEKAAGRLSMPELRTDTEIIVADVSIEESLAIMCQQGVVILNCVGPYRFYGEPVVKACIENGAHYVDICGEPQFLERMQLEYHTNALDRGVYVIGSCGFDSIPADLGILYTQRQFKGTLTAVESFLKISSGPEGSSGHDATWQSAVYGFADSGSLRQLRKKFGHKPLPVVGAKVKKRGFVFFSKEIEQYAIPFMGSDPSVVKRTQRFLYEEEHQSPVQYSAYVGVGGLFSIAKFFCGGLLFWVMVKFSLGRKLLTMFPSFFSFGLFSKAGPTMKQIEDTCFSLTFFGEGYSEGTDPSQGPPNAKICTQVVGAGEVCTRQEPPSIKPVSSTASRTAASSSRSETTSSPSTVTIKGQTTFQLKYIVFILIPTFHPVNMTTFY
;
A
#
# COMPACT_ATOMS: atom_id res chain seq x y z
N MET A 1 -28.09 -9.93 2.02
CA MET A 1 -28.52 -8.57 2.40
C MET A 1 -29.04 -7.89 1.16
N ALA A 2 -30.28 -7.42 1.15
CA ALA A 2 -30.80 -6.63 0.03
C ALA A 2 -29.94 -5.36 -0.09
N ALA A 3 -29.40 -5.08 -1.28
CA ALA A 3 -28.75 -3.81 -1.53
C ALA A 3 -29.80 -2.72 -1.30
N ALA A 4 -29.67 -1.97 -0.21
CA ALA A 4 -30.41 -0.74 -0.06
C ALA A 4 -30.00 0.13 -1.24
N THR A 5 -30.87 0.27 -2.25
CA THR A 5 -30.76 1.31 -3.25
C THR A 5 -30.90 2.62 -2.48
N SER A 6 -29.77 3.15 -2.06
CA SER A 6 -29.70 4.36 -1.24
C SER A 6 -30.19 5.53 -2.11
N ASP A 7 -31.19 6.29 -1.64
CA ASP A 7 -31.70 7.51 -2.29
C ASP A 7 -30.68 8.66 -2.38
N ARG A 8 -29.40 8.39 -2.11
CA ARG A 8 -28.33 9.37 -2.15
C ARG A 8 -28.00 9.74 -3.59
N PRO A 9 -27.80 11.03 -3.88
CA PRO A 9 -27.55 11.51 -5.24
C PRO A 9 -26.22 11.01 -5.84
N TYR A 10 -25.21 10.73 -5.00
CA TYR A 10 -23.87 10.33 -5.46
C TYR A 10 -23.48 8.95 -4.94
N HIS A 11 -22.97 8.12 -5.85
CA HIS A 11 -22.34 6.86 -5.48
C HIS A 11 -20.99 7.11 -4.79
N ILE A 12 -20.21 8.10 -5.28
CA ILE A 12 -18.89 8.43 -4.75
C ILE A 12 -18.73 9.95 -4.61
N ILE A 13 -18.23 10.40 -3.45
CA ILE A 13 -17.78 11.78 -3.26
C ILE A 13 -16.27 11.77 -2.96
N ILE A 14 -15.50 12.51 -3.74
CA ILE A 14 -14.04 12.64 -3.56
C ILE A 14 -13.78 13.84 -2.64
N PHE A 15 -13.53 13.57 -1.36
CA PHE A 15 -13.23 14.62 -0.38
C PHE A 15 -11.72 14.91 -0.31
N GLY A 16 -11.33 16.18 -0.37
CA GLY A 16 -9.93 16.56 -0.49
C GLY A 16 -9.44 16.58 -1.94
N ALA A 17 -10.35 16.75 -2.91
CA ALA A 17 -10.07 16.79 -4.34
C ALA A 17 -9.04 17.87 -4.76
N THR A 18 -8.88 18.94 -3.96
CA THR A 18 -7.88 19.99 -4.21
C THR A 18 -6.47 19.66 -3.74
N GLY A 19 -6.28 18.54 -3.04
CA GLY A 19 -4.97 18.04 -2.63
C GLY A 19 -4.14 17.53 -3.80
N PHE A 20 -2.86 17.26 -3.56
CA PHE A 20 -1.97 16.71 -4.59
C PHE A 20 -2.51 15.38 -5.13
N THR A 21 -2.73 14.42 -4.22
CA THR A 21 -3.26 13.11 -4.57
C THR A 21 -4.72 13.16 -5.04
N GLY A 22 -5.54 14.00 -4.39
CA GLY A 22 -6.96 14.15 -4.73
C GLY A 22 -7.20 14.55 -6.19
N GLN A 23 -6.32 15.36 -6.78
CA GLN A 23 -6.42 15.73 -8.20
C GLN A 23 -6.32 14.53 -9.14
N PHE A 24 -5.43 13.57 -8.85
CA PHE A 24 -5.31 12.35 -9.63
C PHE A 24 -6.49 11.40 -9.42
N VAL A 25 -7.07 11.38 -8.21
CA VAL A 25 -8.32 10.63 -7.96
C VAL A 25 -9.46 11.19 -8.81
N VAL A 26 -9.58 12.51 -8.93
CA VAL A 26 -10.59 13.15 -9.78
C VAL A 26 -10.43 12.72 -11.23
N GLU A 27 -9.21 12.78 -11.76
CA GLU A 27 -8.93 12.36 -13.13
C GLU A 27 -9.29 10.87 -13.36
N GLU A 28 -8.98 10.00 -12.40
CA GLU A 28 -9.23 8.57 -12.56
C GLU A 28 -10.70 8.18 -12.39
N VAL A 29 -11.41 8.81 -11.46
CA VAL A 29 -12.86 8.61 -11.32
C VAL A 29 -13.59 9.13 -12.56
N ALA A 30 -13.16 10.26 -13.13
CA ALA A 30 -13.71 10.77 -14.38
C ALA A 30 -13.53 9.78 -15.54
N ARG A 31 -12.33 9.20 -15.69
CA ARG A 31 -12.04 8.17 -16.69
C ARG A 31 -12.95 6.94 -16.52
N CYS A 32 -13.04 6.42 -15.29
CA CYS A 32 -13.89 5.28 -14.97
C CYS A 32 -15.38 5.57 -15.21
N ALA A 33 -15.85 6.78 -14.89
CA ALA A 33 -17.23 7.20 -15.15
C ALA A 33 -17.54 7.25 -16.66
N ALA A 34 -16.58 7.65 -17.49
CA ALA A 34 -16.73 7.68 -18.95
C ALA A 34 -16.82 6.28 -19.58
N GLU A 35 -16.24 5.25 -18.95
CA GLU A 35 -16.31 3.86 -19.43
C GLU A 35 -17.69 3.21 -19.25
N THR A 36 -18.58 3.81 -18.43
CA THR A 36 -19.89 3.24 -18.08
C THR A 36 -21.04 4.18 -18.47
N PRO A 37 -21.27 4.45 -19.78
CA PRO A 37 -22.29 5.42 -20.20
C PRO A 37 -23.73 4.94 -19.97
N GLY A 38 -24.67 5.90 -19.88
CA GLY A 38 -26.11 5.65 -19.78
C GLY A 38 -26.65 5.59 -18.35
N ASP A 39 -27.74 4.84 -18.13
CA ASP A 39 -28.40 4.70 -16.82
C ASP A 39 -27.51 4.03 -15.74
N SER A 40 -26.42 3.39 -16.17
CA SER A 40 -25.39 2.81 -15.29
C SER A 40 -24.23 3.76 -15.01
N SER A 41 -24.34 5.03 -15.41
CA SER A 41 -23.29 6.03 -15.19
C SER A 41 -22.99 6.21 -13.72
N LEU A 42 -21.70 6.22 -13.41
CA LEU A 42 -21.23 6.54 -12.08
C LEU A 42 -21.59 7.99 -11.78
N LYS A 43 -22.56 8.22 -10.88
CA LYS A 43 -22.84 9.53 -10.28
C LYS A 43 -21.81 9.84 -9.19
N TRP A 44 -21.05 10.91 -9.36
CA TRP A 44 -20.01 11.32 -8.42
C TRP A 44 -19.91 12.84 -8.26
N ALA A 45 -19.26 13.28 -7.19
CA ALA A 45 -19.03 14.69 -6.89
C ALA A 45 -17.63 14.91 -6.30
N VAL A 46 -17.16 16.16 -6.34
CA VAL A 46 -15.91 16.58 -5.69
C VAL A 46 -16.21 17.43 -4.46
N ALA A 47 -15.43 17.25 -3.40
CA ALA A 47 -15.61 17.97 -2.16
C ALA A 47 -14.31 18.54 -1.57
N GLY A 48 -14.44 19.69 -0.91
CA GLY A 48 -13.33 20.36 -0.24
C GLY A 48 -13.68 21.76 0.25
N ARG A 49 -12.71 22.43 0.88
CA ARG A 49 -12.94 23.70 1.59
C ARG A 49 -13.16 24.93 0.70
N SER A 50 -12.73 24.87 -0.55
CA SER A 50 -12.71 26.03 -1.46
C SER A 50 -13.34 25.65 -2.80
N ARG A 51 -14.54 26.17 -3.06
CA ARG A 51 -15.25 26.01 -4.34
C ARG A 51 -14.38 26.44 -5.52
N GLN A 52 -13.77 27.61 -5.45
CA GLN A 52 -12.87 28.13 -6.50
C GLN A 52 -11.72 27.15 -6.83
N ARG A 53 -11.10 26.53 -5.83
CA ARG A 53 -10.04 25.54 -6.07
C ARG A 53 -10.58 24.24 -6.65
N LEU A 54 -11.79 23.84 -6.28
CA LEU A 54 -12.45 22.66 -6.86
C LEU A 54 -12.78 22.87 -8.34
N GLU A 55 -13.30 24.05 -8.69
CA GLU A 55 -13.53 24.46 -10.09
C GLU A 55 -12.23 24.41 -10.90
N ALA A 56 -11.13 24.94 -10.36
CA ALA A 56 -9.82 24.89 -11.01
C ALA A 56 -9.29 23.45 -11.21
N VAL A 57 -9.60 22.53 -10.28
CA VAL A 57 -9.26 21.11 -10.45
C VAL A 57 -10.08 20.46 -11.55
N LEU A 58 -11.39 20.73 -11.61
CA LEU A 58 -12.26 20.22 -12.67
C LEU A 58 -11.87 20.76 -14.05
N GLU A 59 -11.54 22.06 -14.17
CA GLU A 59 -11.05 22.65 -15.42
C GLU A 59 -9.75 21.96 -15.89
N LYS A 60 -8.81 21.74 -14.97
CA LYS A 60 -7.54 21.07 -15.26
C LYS A 60 -7.75 19.62 -15.70
N ALA A 61 -8.62 18.88 -15.01
CA ALA A 61 -8.97 17.50 -15.35
C ALA A 61 -9.66 17.43 -16.71
N ALA A 62 -10.63 18.32 -16.97
CA ALA A 62 -11.32 18.45 -18.26
C ALA A 62 -10.34 18.66 -19.42
N GLY A 63 -9.37 19.56 -19.25
CA GLY A 63 -8.33 19.80 -20.27
C GLY A 63 -7.42 18.59 -20.50
N ARG A 64 -7.00 17.90 -19.44
CA ARG A 64 -6.12 16.71 -19.54
C ARG A 64 -6.79 15.51 -20.18
N LEU A 65 -8.05 15.28 -19.85
CA LEU A 65 -8.83 14.14 -20.33
C LEU A 65 -9.58 14.44 -21.64
N SER A 66 -9.56 15.70 -22.10
CA SER A 66 -10.37 16.15 -23.24
C SER A 66 -11.87 15.93 -23.03
N MET A 67 -12.33 16.14 -21.78
CA MET A 67 -13.71 15.96 -21.32
C MET A 67 -14.28 17.29 -20.80
N PRO A 68 -14.66 18.24 -21.68
CA PRO A 68 -15.12 19.57 -21.29
C PRO A 68 -16.37 19.57 -20.39
N GLU A 69 -17.20 18.54 -20.47
CA GLU A 69 -18.42 18.31 -19.71
C GLU A 69 -18.19 18.10 -18.21
N LEU A 70 -16.97 17.69 -17.80
CA LEU A 70 -16.64 17.53 -16.37
C LEU A 70 -16.86 18.80 -15.56
N ARG A 71 -16.80 19.97 -16.21
CA ARG A 71 -16.98 21.29 -15.59
C ARG A 71 -18.43 21.62 -15.27
N THR A 72 -19.36 21.05 -16.04
CA THR A 72 -20.80 21.30 -15.89
C THR A 72 -21.51 20.17 -15.18
N ASP A 73 -21.02 18.94 -15.35
CA ASP A 73 -21.75 17.73 -14.95
C ASP A 73 -21.30 17.22 -13.57
N THR A 74 -20.15 17.70 -13.06
CA THR A 74 -19.63 17.30 -11.74
C THR A 74 -20.03 18.29 -10.68
N GLU A 75 -20.82 17.85 -9.69
CA GLU A 75 -21.22 18.71 -8.57
C GLU A 75 -20.03 19.02 -7.64
N ILE A 76 -20.05 20.23 -7.07
CA ILE A 76 -19.06 20.70 -6.10
C ILE A 76 -19.71 20.87 -4.73
N ILE A 77 -19.23 20.10 -3.76
CA ILE A 77 -19.68 20.16 -2.37
C ILE A 77 -18.62 20.87 -1.52
N VAL A 78 -19.00 21.94 -0.84
CA VAL A 78 -18.10 22.64 0.09
C VAL A 78 -18.15 21.96 1.45
N ALA A 79 -17.02 21.41 1.90
CA ALA A 79 -16.91 20.72 3.18
C ALA A 79 -15.54 21.01 3.84
N ASP A 80 -15.54 21.19 5.17
CA ASP A 80 -14.36 21.48 5.99
C ASP A 80 -14.31 20.55 7.20
N VAL A 81 -13.15 19.92 7.43
CA VAL A 81 -12.93 19.02 8.56
C VAL A 81 -13.07 19.69 9.92
N SER A 82 -12.99 21.02 9.98
CA SER A 82 -13.20 21.81 11.20
C SER A 82 -14.68 22.15 11.46
N ILE A 83 -15.58 21.84 10.54
CA ILE A 83 -17.01 22.16 10.61
C ILE A 83 -17.83 20.87 10.49
N GLU A 84 -18.25 20.32 11.63
CA GLU A 84 -18.96 19.04 11.73
C GLU A 84 -20.23 18.98 10.84
N GLU A 85 -21.04 20.05 10.84
CA GLU A 85 -22.25 20.14 10.02
C GLU A 85 -21.94 20.03 8.51
N SER A 86 -20.82 20.61 8.05
CA SER A 86 -20.43 20.52 6.65
C SER A 86 -20.05 19.10 6.24
N LEU A 87 -19.43 18.33 7.14
CA LEU A 87 -19.12 16.92 6.92
C LEU A 87 -20.39 16.08 6.90
N ALA A 88 -21.35 16.36 7.80
CA ALA A 88 -22.64 15.66 7.83
C ALA A 88 -23.42 15.88 6.52
N ILE A 89 -23.53 17.13 6.05
CA ILE A 89 -24.20 17.48 4.78
C ILE A 89 -23.55 16.74 3.60
N MET A 90 -22.22 16.68 3.54
CA MET A 90 -21.51 15.91 2.51
C MET A 90 -21.80 14.41 2.64
N CYS A 91 -21.70 13.85 3.84
CA CYS A 91 -21.87 12.42 4.06
C CYS A 91 -23.29 11.97 3.72
N GLN A 92 -24.32 12.75 4.01
CA GLN A 92 -25.71 12.42 3.68
C GLN A 92 -25.97 12.30 2.16
N GLN A 93 -25.13 12.90 1.32
CA GLN A 93 -25.30 12.89 -0.13
C GLN A 93 -24.54 11.76 -0.85
N GLY A 94 -23.59 11.11 -0.19
CA GLY A 94 -22.71 10.10 -0.78
C GLY A 94 -22.92 8.71 -0.22
N VAL A 95 -22.97 7.70 -1.09
CA VAL A 95 -22.89 6.28 -0.66
C VAL A 95 -21.49 5.99 -0.12
N VAL A 96 -20.45 6.42 -0.85
CA VAL A 96 -19.04 6.29 -0.46
C VAL A 96 -18.38 7.67 -0.41
N ILE A 97 -17.67 7.96 0.68
CA ILE A 97 -16.78 9.09 0.81
C ILE A 97 -15.34 8.60 0.63
N LEU A 98 -14.71 8.99 -0.47
CA LEU A 98 -13.29 8.74 -0.74
C LEU A 98 -12.49 9.92 -0.19
N ASN A 99 -11.92 9.72 0.99
CA ASN A 99 -11.17 10.74 1.72
C ASN A 99 -9.71 10.79 1.25
N CYS A 100 -9.30 11.94 0.73
CA CYS A 100 -7.92 12.30 0.38
C CYS A 100 -7.34 13.38 1.31
N VAL A 101 -8.00 13.70 2.43
CA VAL A 101 -7.58 14.78 3.34
C VAL A 101 -6.55 14.26 4.34
N GLY A 102 -5.28 14.47 4.02
CA GLY A 102 -4.15 14.21 4.91
C GLY A 102 -3.52 15.47 5.53
N PRO A 103 -2.68 15.33 6.58
CA PRO A 103 -2.36 14.07 7.28
C PRO A 103 -3.55 13.55 8.12
N TYR A 104 -3.83 12.25 8.00
CA TYR A 104 -5.04 11.60 8.55
C TYR A 104 -5.04 11.57 10.06
N ARG A 105 -3.86 11.52 10.70
CA ARG A 105 -3.76 11.61 12.16
C ARG A 105 -4.44 12.84 12.74
N PHE A 106 -4.47 13.95 11.99
CA PHE A 106 -5.08 15.20 12.44
C PHE A 106 -6.48 15.42 11.87
N TYR A 107 -6.72 15.00 10.63
CA TYR A 107 -7.93 15.38 9.90
C TYR A 107 -8.86 14.23 9.52
N GLY A 108 -8.44 12.97 9.71
CA GLY A 108 -9.19 11.80 9.25
C GLY A 108 -10.35 11.41 10.16
N GLU A 109 -10.17 11.51 11.48
CA GLU A 109 -11.17 11.04 12.45
C GLU A 109 -12.53 11.75 12.35
N PRO A 110 -12.60 13.09 12.22
CA PRO A 110 -13.88 13.78 12.01
C PRO A 110 -14.66 13.25 10.79
N VAL A 111 -13.95 12.85 9.73
CA VAL A 111 -14.56 12.30 8.51
C VAL A 111 -15.10 10.89 8.75
N VAL A 112 -14.33 10.03 9.44
CA VAL A 112 -14.78 8.67 9.82
C VAL A 112 -16.04 8.74 10.69
N LYS A 113 -16.02 9.60 11.72
CA LYS A 113 -17.18 9.84 12.60
C LYS A 113 -18.41 10.27 11.79
N ALA A 114 -18.26 11.30 10.95
CA ALA A 114 -19.36 11.81 10.14
C ALA A 114 -19.93 10.77 9.17
N CYS A 115 -19.07 9.94 8.56
CA CYS A 115 -19.49 8.85 7.69
C CYS A 115 -20.37 7.84 8.44
N ILE A 116 -19.92 7.36 9.60
CA ILE A 116 -20.66 6.39 10.42
C ILE A 116 -21.98 6.96 10.90
N GLU A 117 -21.98 8.19 11.43
CA GLU A 117 -23.18 8.84 11.97
C GLU A 117 -24.25 9.09 10.90
N ASN A 118 -23.83 9.34 9.66
CA ASN A 118 -24.71 9.64 8.54
C ASN A 118 -24.87 8.47 7.55
N GLY A 119 -24.42 7.25 7.91
CA GLY A 119 -24.62 6.05 7.11
C GLY A 119 -23.88 6.01 5.77
N ALA A 120 -22.82 6.80 5.59
CA ALA A 120 -21.97 6.77 4.39
C ALA A 120 -20.78 5.82 4.61
N HIS A 121 -20.40 5.06 3.59
CA HIS A 121 -19.18 4.27 3.62
C HIS A 121 -17.94 5.16 3.49
N TYR A 122 -16.86 4.78 4.16
CA TYR A 122 -15.61 5.52 4.18
C TYR A 122 -14.50 4.73 3.49
N VAL A 123 -13.76 5.38 2.60
CA VAL A 123 -12.55 4.85 1.97
C VAL A 123 -11.45 5.90 2.04
N ASP A 124 -10.21 5.50 2.31
CA ASP A 124 -9.05 6.41 2.23
C ASP A 124 -7.80 5.80 1.62
N ILE A 125 -6.79 6.63 1.43
CA ILE A 125 -5.44 6.27 0.94
C ILE A 125 -4.38 6.40 2.04
N CYS A 126 -4.76 6.21 3.30
CA CYS A 126 -3.91 6.49 4.46
C CYS A 126 -2.76 5.48 4.61
N GLY A 127 -1.54 6.01 4.77
CA GLY A 127 -0.32 5.26 5.12
C GLY A 127 0.13 5.42 6.57
N GLU A 128 -0.79 5.73 7.51
CA GLU A 128 -0.45 6.02 8.91
C GLU A 128 -1.00 4.95 9.87
N PRO A 129 -0.19 3.96 10.30
CA PRO A 129 -0.66 2.83 11.13
C PRO A 129 -1.40 3.23 12.40
N GLN A 130 -0.99 4.33 13.04
CA GLN A 130 -1.61 4.79 14.28
C GLN A 130 -3.02 5.34 14.05
N PHE A 131 -3.29 6.01 12.94
CA PHE A 131 -4.63 6.43 12.57
C PHE A 131 -5.49 5.19 12.27
N LEU A 132 -5.00 4.31 11.39
CA LEU A 132 -5.71 3.11 10.93
C LEU A 132 -6.14 2.20 12.09
N GLU A 133 -5.21 1.90 13.00
CA GLU A 133 -5.49 1.04 14.15
C GLU A 133 -6.36 1.76 15.20
N ARG A 134 -6.29 3.09 15.30
CA ARG A 134 -7.11 3.85 16.25
C ARG A 134 -8.56 3.89 15.80
N MET A 135 -8.80 4.15 14.52
CA MET A 135 -10.15 4.12 13.94
C MET A 135 -10.79 2.74 14.09
N GLN A 136 -10.02 1.66 13.89
CA GLN A 136 -10.51 0.31 14.17
C GLN A 136 -10.90 0.14 15.65
N LEU A 137 -10.01 0.51 16.58
CA LEU A 137 -10.27 0.31 18.01
C LEU A 137 -11.49 1.11 18.50
N GLU A 138 -11.64 2.35 18.04
CA GLU A 138 -12.65 3.28 18.54
C GLU A 138 -14.00 3.17 17.83
N TYR A 139 -14.01 2.83 16.53
CA TYR A 139 -15.22 2.93 15.70
C TYR A 139 -15.73 1.61 15.13
N HIS A 140 -15.04 0.47 15.33
CA HIS A 140 -15.47 -0.81 14.76
C HIS A 140 -16.91 -1.20 15.13
N THR A 141 -17.28 -1.14 16.41
CA THR A 141 -18.64 -1.48 16.87
C THR A 141 -19.68 -0.53 16.28
N ASN A 142 -19.43 0.78 16.32
CA ASN A 142 -20.38 1.77 15.79
C ASN A 142 -20.58 1.61 14.27
N ALA A 143 -19.51 1.31 13.54
CA ALA A 143 -19.57 1.04 12.10
C ALA A 143 -20.38 -0.23 11.80
N LEU A 144 -20.17 -1.30 12.58
CA LEU A 144 -20.93 -2.55 12.48
C LEU A 144 -22.43 -2.33 12.75
N ASP A 145 -22.77 -1.67 13.86
CA ASP A 145 -24.15 -1.39 14.25
C ASP A 145 -24.89 -0.53 13.22
N ARG A 146 -24.17 0.35 12.52
CA ARG A 146 -24.71 1.22 11.47
C ARG A 146 -24.67 0.59 10.07
N GLY A 147 -24.10 -0.60 9.91
CA GLY A 147 -23.91 -1.23 8.60
C GLY A 147 -23.00 -0.43 7.66
N VAL A 148 -22.03 0.30 8.20
CA VAL A 148 -21.11 1.17 7.46
C VAL A 148 -19.74 0.52 7.35
N TYR A 149 -19.20 0.46 6.12
CA TYR A 149 -17.81 0.07 5.90
C TYR A 149 -16.85 1.24 6.10
N VAL A 150 -15.75 1.00 6.82
CA VAL A 150 -14.62 1.92 6.99
C VAL A 150 -13.36 1.22 6.50
N ILE A 151 -12.90 1.57 5.29
CA ILE A 151 -11.81 0.90 4.60
C ILE A 151 -10.63 1.86 4.45
N GLY A 152 -9.61 1.68 5.28
CA GLY A 152 -8.38 2.47 5.20
C GLY A 152 -7.34 1.86 4.25
N SER A 153 -6.31 2.64 3.91
CA SER A 153 -5.11 2.18 3.19
C SER A 153 -5.36 1.66 1.78
N CYS A 154 -6.32 2.22 1.06
CA CYS A 154 -6.63 1.90 -0.34
C CYS A 154 -5.71 2.63 -1.34
N GLY A 155 -4.45 2.83 -0.98
CA GLY A 155 -3.45 3.50 -1.81
C GLY A 155 -2.18 2.65 -2.00
N PHE A 156 -1.16 3.26 -2.60
CA PHE A 156 0.12 2.60 -2.84
C PHE A 156 0.82 2.10 -1.56
N ASP A 157 0.75 2.88 -0.48
CA ASP A 157 1.29 2.50 0.84
C ASP A 157 0.31 1.54 1.52
N SER A 158 0.13 0.34 0.93
CA SER A 158 -0.32 -0.92 1.54
C SER A 158 -0.95 -1.88 0.53
N ILE A 159 -1.69 -1.41 -0.49
CA ILE A 159 -2.39 -2.29 -1.45
C ILE A 159 -1.45 -3.25 -2.18
N PRO A 160 -0.31 -2.80 -2.76
CA PRO A 160 0.62 -3.71 -3.43
C PRO A 160 1.16 -4.78 -2.49
N ALA A 161 1.47 -4.41 -1.25
CA ALA A 161 1.97 -5.33 -0.23
C ALA A 161 0.90 -6.34 0.18
N ASP A 162 -0.28 -5.87 0.56
CA ASP A 162 -1.35 -6.71 1.09
C ASP A 162 -1.90 -7.68 0.05
N LEU A 163 -2.29 -7.17 -1.13
CA LEU A 163 -2.74 -8.01 -2.22
C LEU A 163 -1.62 -8.91 -2.74
N GLY A 164 -0.38 -8.45 -2.75
CA GLY A 164 0.77 -9.25 -3.16
C GLY A 164 1.00 -10.47 -2.28
N ILE A 165 0.79 -10.37 -0.97
CA ILE A 165 0.83 -11.55 -0.08
C ILE A 165 -0.33 -12.49 -0.36
N LEU A 166 -1.57 -11.98 -0.42
CA LEU A 166 -2.75 -12.82 -0.68
C LEU A 166 -2.60 -13.57 -2.01
N TYR A 167 -2.08 -12.87 -3.00
CA TYR A 167 -1.76 -13.43 -4.30
C TYR A 167 -0.69 -14.54 -4.19
N THR A 168 0.42 -14.26 -3.51
CA THR A 168 1.51 -15.24 -3.28
C THR A 168 1.01 -16.48 -2.56
N GLN A 169 0.15 -16.32 -1.53
CA GLN A 169 -0.48 -17.42 -0.82
C GLN A 169 -1.32 -18.29 -1.77
N ARG A 170 -2.16 -17.68 -2.61
CA ARG A 170 -3.01 -18.41 -3.56
C ARG A 170 -2.23 -19.17 -4.62
N GLN A 171 -1.06 -18.66 -5.03
CA GLN A 171 -0.22 -19.32 -6.03
C GLN A 171 0.70 -20.40 -5.44
N PHE A 172 0.88 -20.44 -4.12
CA PHE A 172 1.78 -21.39 -3.48
C PHE A 172 1.15 -22.78 -3.39
N LYS A 173 1.78 -23.79 -3.99
CA LYS A 173 1.33 -25.19 -3.88
C LYS A 173 1.83 -25.82 -2.58
N GLY A 174 0.98 -25.75 -1.55
CA GLY A 174 1.24 -26.28 -0.22
C GLY A 174 0.99 -25.22 0.85
N THR A 175 1.76 -25.25 1.95
CA THR A 175 1.60 -24.28 3.04
C THR A 175 2.68 -23.21 2.97
N LEU A 176 2.30 -21.99 2.58
CA LEU A 176 3.19 -20.83 2.66
C LEU A 176 3.32 -20.40 4.13
N THR A 177 4.55 -20.24 4.62
CA THR A 177 4.79 -19.93 6.05
C THR A 177 5.54 -18.63 6.28
N ALA A 178 6.27 -18.16 5.28
CA ALA A 178 7.11 -16.98 5.36
C ALA A 178 7.13 -16.23 4.03
N VAL A 179 7.10 -14.91 4.08
CA VAL A 179 7.29 -14.02 2.92
C VAL A 179 8.18 -12.85 3.31
N GLU A 180 9.23 -12.62 2.51
CA GLU A 180 9.97 -11.37 2.50
C GLU A 180 9.57 -10.56 1.25
N SER A 181 9.22 -9.28 1.40
CA SER A 181 9.00 -8.40 0.26
C SER A 181 10.11 -7.35 0.13
N PHE A 182 10.46 -7.01 -1.11
CA PHE A 182 11.45 -5.99 -1.43
C PHE A 182 10.85 -4.96 -2.39
N LEU A 183 10.68 -3.74 -1.91
CA LEU A 183 10.30 -2.58 -2.72
C LEU A 183 11.53 -1.99 -3.38
N LYS A 184 11.50 -1.84 -4.70
CA LYS A 184 12.47 -1.10 -5.50
C LYS A 184 11.75 0.01 -6.24
N ILE A 185 12.23 1.24 -6.11
CA ILE A 185 11.76 2.38 -6.89
C ILE A 185 12.81 2.67 -7.96
N SER A 186 12.37 2.79 -9.21
CA SER A 186 13.18 3.19 -10.35
C SER A 186 12.65 4.52 -10.87
N SER A 187 13.55 5.43 -11.23
CA SER A 187 13.18 6.75 -11.74
C SER A 187 14.04 7.10 -12.96
N GLY A 188 13.50 7.95 -13.82
CA GLY A 188 14.23 8.50 -14.96
C GLY A 188 15.34 9.48 -14.57
N PRO A 189 15.98 10.13 -15.56
CA PRO A 189 17.11 11.04 -15.36
C PRO A 189 16.79 12.25 -14.46
N GLU A 190 15.52 12.67 -14.39
CA GLU A 190 15.06 13.77 -13.52
C GLU A 190 14.89 13.35 -12.05
N GLY A 191 15.17 12.08 -11.73
CA GLY A 191 15.02 11.51 -10.41
C GLY A 191 13.56 11.32 -10.00
N SER A 192 13.34 11.15 -8.70
CA SER A 192 12.02 11.09 -8.08
C SER A 192 11.88 12.13 -6.97
N SER A 193 10.64 12.49 -6.69
CA SER A 193 10.28 13.32 -5.54
C SER A 193 8.95 12.86 -4.95
N GLY A 194 8.77 13.03 -3.66
CA GLY A 194 7.52 12.84 -2.95
C GLY A 194 6.86 14.16 -2.59
N HIS A 195 5.55 14.13 -2.38
CA HIS A 195 4.81 15.30 -1.92
C HIS A 195 4.97 15.52 -0.40
N ASP A 196 4.92 16.77 0.04
CA ASP A 196 5.06 17.19 1.45
C ASP A 196 4.07 16.49 2.39
N ALA A 197 2.90 16.11 1.91
CA ALA A 197 1.93 15.34 2.72
C ALA A 197 2.55 14.03 3.27
N THR A 198 3.29 13.29 2.44
CA THR A 198 3.99 12.06 2.86
C THR A 198 5.10 12.37 3.86
N TRP A 199 5.83 13.46 3.64
CA TRP A 199 6.87 13.92 4.56
C TRP A 199 6.30 14.29 5.94
N GLN A 200 5.20 15.02 5.98
CA GLN A 200 4.52 15.34 7.23
C GLN A 200 4.06 14.08 7.97
N SER A 201 3.45 13.11 7.25
CA SER A 201 3.07 11.83 7.83
C SER A 201 4.27 11.10 8.44
N ALA A 202 5.44 11.12 7.79
CA ALA A 202 6.67 10.57 8.35
C ALA A 202 7.12 11.35 9.60
N VAL A 203 7.23 12.68 9.55
CA VAL A 203 7.65 13.52 10.69
C VAL A 203 6.81 13.23 11.93
N TYR A 204 5.48 13.24 11.79
CA TYR A 204 4.58 13.03 12.93
C TYR A 204 4.45 11.55 13.32
N GLY A 205 4.52 10.63 12.36
CA GLY A 205 4.53 9.20 12.63
C GLY A 205 5.72 8.76 13.47
N PHE A 206 6.92 9.27 13.16
CA PHE A 206 8.13 8.98 13.95
C PHE A 206 8.13 9.69 15.31
N ALA A 207 7.64 10.93 15.36
CA ALA A 207 7.49 11.68 16.61
C ALA A 207 6.59 10.95 17.62
N ASP A 208 5.56 10.26 17.13
CA ASP A 208 4.52 9.63 17.94
C ASP A 208 4.58 8.08 17.92
N SER A 209 5.73 7.50 17.59
CA SER A 209 5.94 6.04 17.55
C SER A 209 5.63 5.32 18.87
N GLY A 210 5.75 6.02 20.01
CA GLY A 210 5.39 5.50 21.33
C GLY A 210 3.89 5.25 21.50
N SER A 211 3.03 6.10 20.92
CA SER A 211 1.58 5.96 21.05
C SER A 211 1.05 4.74 20.30
N LEU A 212 1.61 4.42 19.12
CA LEU A 212 1.24 3.22 18.36
C LEU A 212 1.47 1.93 19.18
N ARG A 213 2.58 1.86 19.92
CA ARG A 213 2.83 0.72 20.81
C ARG A 213 1.80 0.63 21.93
N GLN A 214 1.40 1.77 22.52
CA GLN A 214 0.37 1.80 23.57
C GLN A 214 -1.01 1.42 23.01
N LEU A 215 -1.36 1.93 21.83
CA LEU A 215 -2.59 1.60 21.12
C LEU A 215 -2.71 0.09 20.87
N ARG A 216 -1.65 -0.54 20.34
CA ARG A 216 -1.60 -1.99 20.11
C ARG A 216 -1.82 -2.83 21.36
N LYS A 217 -1.43 -2.34 22.54
CA LYS A 217 -1.72 -3.02 23.81
C LYS A 217 -3.20 -3.00 24.16
N LYS A 218 -3.94 -1.94 23.80
CA LYS A 218 -5.37 -1.79 24.11
C LYS A 218 -6.24 -2.84 23.42
N PHE A 219 -5.83 -3.31 22.24
CA PHE A 219 -6.52 -4.40 21.54
C PHE A 219 -6.51 -5.74 22.31
N GLY A 220 -5.55 -5.97 23.22
CA GLY A 220 -5.45 -7.22 23.98
C GLY A 220 -5.21 -8.48 23.13
N HIS A 221 -4.84 -8.33 21.86
CA HIS A 221 -4.65 -9.46 20.95
C HIS A 221 -3.54 -10.41 21.41
N LYS A 222 -3.81 -11.71 21.33
CA LYS A 222 -2.75 -12.74 21.39
C LYS A 222 -1.84 -12.60 20.16
N PRO A 223 -0.53 -12.89 20.28
CA PRO A 223 0.35 -12.99 19.12
C PRO A 223 -0.23 -13.99 18.10
N LEU A 224 -0.08 -13.69 16.80
CA LEU A 224 -0.40 -14.67 15.77
C LEU A 224 0.50 -15.90 15.95
N PRO A 225 -0.02 -17.13 15.76
CA PRO A 225 0.80 -18.32 15.84
C PRO A 225 1.89 -18.29 14.77
N VAL A 226 3.02 -18.90 15.09
CA VAL A 226 4.11 -19.11 14.13
C VAL A 226 3.93 -20.51 13.56
N VAL A 227 3.67 -20.58 12.24
CA VAL A 227 3.60 -21.83 11.50
C VAL A 227 4.95 -22.09 10.82
N GLY A 228 5.48 -23.29 10.96
CA GLY A 228 6.76 -23.68 10.36
C GLY A 228 7.98 -23.09 11.06
N ALA A 229 9.10 -23.08 10.33
CA ALA A 229 10.35 -22.51 10.83
C ALA A 229 10.23 -20.99 11.07
N LYS A 230 10.76 -20.53 12.21
CA LYS A 230 10.80 -19.10 12.53
C LYS A 230 11.77 -18.37 11.60
N VAL A 231 11.29 -17.33 10.91
CA VAL A 231 12.12 -16.52 10.01
C VAL A 231 13.09 -15.66 10.83
N LYS A 232 14.38 -15.74 10.50
CA LYS A 232 15.38 -14.82 11.05
C LYS A 232 15.26 -13.48 10.33
N LYS A 233 14.90 -12.43 11.07
CA LYS A 233 14.88 -11.07 10.52
C LYS A 233 16.28 -10.68 10.04
N ARG A 234 16.35 -10.09 8.85
CA ARG A 234 17.58 -9.47 8.34
C ARG A 234 17.98 -8.27 9.20
N GLY A 235 19.25 -7.89 9.14
CA GLY A 235 19.79 -6.73 9.85
C GLY A 235 19.14 -5.41 9.42
N PHE A 236 19.44 -4.32 10.14
CA PHE A 236 18.89 -3.00 9.81
C PHE A 236 19.37 -2.46 8.45
N VAL A 237 20.60 -2.82 8.06
CA VAL A 237 21.13 -2.59 6.72
C VAL A 237 21.81 -3.87 6.27
N PHE A 238 21.52 -4.32 5.06
CA PHE A 238 22.15 -5.50 4.46
C PHE A 238 22.14 -5.39 2.94
N PHE A 239 23.09 -6.03 2.28
CA PHE A 239 23.03 -6.17 0.83
C PHE A 239 22.09 -7.32 0.47
N SER A 240 21.03 -7.02 -0.28
CA SER A 240 20.12 -8.02 -0.82
C SER A 240 20.65 -8.47 -2.19
N LYS A 241 20.95 -9.76 -2.30
CA LYS A 241 21.30 -10.37 -3.60
C LYS A 241 20.09 -10.48 -4.50
N GLU A 242 18.89 -10.48 -3.93
CA GLU A 242 17.62 -10.63 -4.61
C GLU A 242 17.25 -9.40 -5.46
N ILE A 243 17.59 -8.21 -4.98
CA ILE A 243 17.34 -6.94 -5.70
C ILE A 243 18.62 -6.19 -6.09
N GLU A 244 19.79 -6.78 -5.84
CA GLU A 244 21.13 -6.23 -6.10
C GLU A 244 21.34 -4.81 -5.53
N GLN A 245 20.75 -4.55 -4.37
CA GLN A 245 20.83 -3.28 -3.67
C GLN A 245 21.02 -3.51 -2.17
N TYR A 246 21.56 -2.51 -1.48
CA TYR A 246 21.37 -2.44 -0.05
C TYR A 246 19.90 -2.21 0.27
N ALA A 247 19.42 -2.89 1.29
CA ALA A 247 18.05 -2.81 1.74
C ALA A 247 18.00 -2.50 3.24
N ILE A 248 16.90 -1.85 3.63
CA ILE A 248 16.55 -1.56 5.01
C ILE A 248 15.12 -2.03 5.28
N PRO A 249 14.73 -2.27 6.54
CA PRO A 249 13.33 -2.52 6.88
C PRO A 249 12.43 -1.40 6.36
N PHE A 250 11.33 -1.76 5.71
CA PHE A 250 10.33 -0.78 5.31
C PHE A 250 9.59 -0.26 6.56
N MET A 251 9.65 1.05 6.79
CA MET A 251 9.12 1.70 8.00
C MET A 251 7.73 2.34 7.79
N GLY A 252 7.09 2.07 6.64
CA GLY A 252 5.75 2.54 6.31
C GLY A 252 4.65 1.63 6.86
N SER A 253 3.48 1.67 6.23
CA SER A 253 2.28 1.05 6.78
C SER A 253 2.11 -0.43 6.43
N ASP A 254 2.74 -0.91 5.35
CA ASP A 254 2.62 -2.29 4.84
C ASP A 254 2.67 -3.37 5.93
N PRO A 255 3.66 -3.43 6.85
CA PRO A 255 3.72 -4.52 7.82
C PRO A 255 2.56 -4.48 8.82
N SER A 256 1.98 -3.30 9.05
CA SER A 256 0.83 -3.14 9.95
C SER A 256 -0.46 -3.57 9.27
N VAL A 257 -0.67 -3.20 7.99
CA VAL A 257 -1.84 -3.61 7.22
C VAL A 257 -1.83 -5.09 6.92
N VAL A 258 -0.72 -5.63 6.40
CA VAL A 258 -0.57 -7.07 6.14
C VAL A 258 -0.82 -7.88 7.42
N LYS A 259 -0.30 -7.44 8.56
CA LYS A 259 -0.53 -8.14 9.83
C LYS A 259 -2.00 -8.15 10.25
N ARG A 260 -2.78 -7.10 9.93
CA ARG A 260 -4.23 -7.04 10.18
C ARG A 260 -4.95 -8.02 9.26
N THR A 261 -4.62 -8.06 7.98
CA THR A 261 -5.16 -9.03 7.02
C THR A 261 -4.88 -10.47 7.45
N GLN A 262 -3.62 -10.79 7.78
CA GLN A 262 -3.26 -12.14 8.25
C GLN A 262 -3.94 -12.52 9.58
N ARG A 263 -4.27 -11.53 10.44
CA ARG A 263 -5.05 -11.79 11.64
C ARG A 263 -6.50 -12.11 11.32
N PHE A 264 -7.14 -11.31 10.47
CA PHE A 264 -8.52 -11.58 10.03
C PHE A 264 -8.62 -12.98 9.41
N LEU A 265 -7.70 -13.32 8.50
CA LEU A 265 -7.67 -14.65 7.89
C LEU A 265 -7.49 -15.78 8.91
N TYR A 266 -6.74 -15.56 9.97
CA TYR A 266 -6.54 -16.56 11.02
C TYR A 266 -7.75 -16.69 11.96
N GLU A 267 -8.30 -15.57 12.42
CA GLU A 267 -9.35 -15.54 13.43
C GLU A 267 -10.73 -15.87 12.82
N GLU A 268 -11.02 -15.33 11.63
CA GLU A 268 -12.34 -15.41 11.00
C GLU A 268 -12.42 -16.48 9.89
N GLU A 269 -11.34 -16.65 9.12
CA GLU A 269 -11.32 -17.59 7.97
C GLU A 269 -10.55 -18.90 8.27
N HIS A 270 -10.03 -19.05 9.48
CA HIS A 270 -9.27 -20.22 9.94
C HIS A 270 -8.10 -20.62 9.02
N GLN A 271 -7.47 -19.65 8.36
CA GLN A 271 -6.30 -19.86 7.52
C GLN A 271 -5.00 -19.70 8.31
N SER A 272 -3.98 -20.47 7.92
CA SER A 272 -2.64 -20.35 8.52
C SER A 272 -2.01 -18.98 8.22
N PRO A 273 -1.54 -18.23 9.22
CA PRO A 273 -0.94 -16.93 9.00
C PRO A 273 0.48 -17.06 8.45
N VAL A 274 0.87 -16.11 7.61
CA VAL A 274 2.21 -16.01 7.03
C VAL A 274 3.07 -15.05 7.85
N GLN A 275 4.29 -15.47 8.16
CA GLN A 275 5.30 -14.58 8.74
C GLN A 275 5.78 -13.59 7.66
N TYR A 276 5.54 -12.29 7.87
CA TYR A 276 5.88 -11.26 6.88
C TYR A 276 7.01 -10.34 7.33
N SER A 277 7.95 -10.05 6.44
CA SER A 277 8.96 -8.99 6.58
C SER A 277 9.05 -8.14 5.32
N ALA A 278 8.95 -6.82 5.48
CA ALA A 278 9.02 -5.86 4.37
C ALA A 278 10.34 -5.10 4.38
N TYR A 279 10.94 -4.96 3.20
CA TYR A 279 12.19 -4.27 2.97
C TYR A 279 12.08 -3.32 1.79
N VAL A 280 12.91 -2.28 1.79
CA VAL A 280 13.05 -1.33 0.67
C VAL A 280 14.51 -1.21 0.26
N GLY A 281 14.74 -1.26 -1.05
CA GLY A 281 16.05 -1.02 -1.66
C GLY A 281 16.41 0.46 -1.60
N VAL A 282 17.61 0.76 -1.09
CA VAL A 282 18.14 2.12 -0.98
C VAL A 282 19.30 2.38 -1.95
N GLY A 283 19.64 1.40 -2.80
CA GLY A 283 20.74 1.50 -3.76
C GLY A 283 22.10 1.11 -3.17
N GLY A 284 23.15 1.87 -3.48
CA GLY A 284 24.54 1.57 -3.09
C GLY A 284 24.99 2.16 -1.75
N LEU A 285 26.27 1.94 -1.41
CA LEU A 285 26.90 2.44 -0.17
C LEU A 285 26.79 3.97 0.02
N PHE A 286 26.88 4.74 -1.08
CA PHE A 286 26.73 6.20 -1.02
C PHE A 286 25.33 6.63 -0.57
N SER A 287 24.29 5.91 -1.01
CA SER A 287 22.91 6.18 -0.56
C SER A 287 22.73 5.85 0.91
N ILE A 288 23.38 4.79 1.41
CA ILE A 288 23.37 4.45 2.84
C ILE A 288 24.01 5.56 3.67
N ALA A 289 25.16 6.09 3.26
CA ALA A 289 25.81 7.19 3.96
C ALA A 289 24.90 8.42 4.08
N LYS A 290 24.25 8.81 2.96
CA LYS A 290 23.24 9.89 2.96
C LYS A 290 22.08 9.58 3.90
N PHE A 291 21.56 8.35 3.86
CA PHE A 291 20.46 7.91 4.71
C PHE A 291 20.81 7.98 6.20
N PHE A 292 22.01 7.57 6.62
CA PHE A 292 22.42 7.64 8.03
C PHE A 292 22.63 9.09 8.50
N CYS A 293 23.31 9.92 7.71
CA CYS A 293 23.52 11.32 8.06
C CYS A 293 22.19 12.08 8.15
N GLY A 294 21.33 11.95 7.13
CA GLY A 294 20.00 12.58 7.11
C GLY A 294 19.06 11.98 8.14
N GLY A 295 19.08 10.66 8.31
CA GLY A 295 18.23 9.92 9.24
C GLY A 295 18.53 10.22 10.70
N LEU A 296 19.81 10.39 11.08
CA LEU A 296 20.18 10.81 12.44
C LEU A 296 19.68 12.23 12.74
N LEU A 297 19.92 13.17 11.80
CA LEU A 297 19.42 14.54 11.92
C LEU A 297 17.90 14.56 12.06
N PHE A 298 17.21 13.85 11.17
CA PHE A 298 15.76 13.69 11.20
C PHE A 298 15.28 13.13 12.54
N TRP A 299 15.89 12.03 13.01
CA TRP A 299 15.51 11.37 14.25
C TRP A 299 15.66 12.27 15.48
N VAL A 300 16.72 13.08 15.55
CA VAL A 300 16.89 14.08 16.62
C VAL A 300 15.83 15.17 16.51
N MET A 301 15.63 15.72 15.30
CA MET A 301 14.71 16.84 15.09
C MET A 301 13.25 16.50 15.36
N VAL A 302 12.78 15.28 15.03
CA VAL A 302 11.37 14.90 15.28
C VAL A 302 11.00 14.88 16.77
N LYS A 303 11.97 14.73 17.68
CA LYS A 303 11.73 14.72 19.13
C LYS A 303 11.28 16.07 19.68
N PHE A 304 11.68 17.17 19.05
CA PHE A 304 11.41 18.53 19.53
C PHE A 304 10.39 19.24 18.66
N SER A 305 9.52 20.07 19.26
CA SER A 305 8.49 20.82 18.53
C SER A 305 9.07 21.77 17.49
N LEU A 306 10.14 22.48 17.83
CA LEU A 306 10.87 23.36 16.90
C LEU A 306 11.47 22.56 15.74
N GLY A 307 12.08 21.40 16.03
CA GLY A 307 12.63 20.51 15.01
C GLY A 307 11.56 20.03 14.02
N ARG A 308 10.42 19.55 14.52
CA ARG A 308 9.26 19.20 13.66
C ARG A 308 8.81 20.38 12.80
N LYS A 309 8.67 21.58 13.39
CA LYS A 309 8.29 22.79 12.65
C LYS A 309 9.26 23.09 11.51
N LEU A 310 10.58 22.99 11.75
CA LEU A 310 11.60 23.17 10.72
C LEU A 310 11.52 22.11 9.63
N LEU A 311 11.40 20.83 10.01
CA LEU A 311 11.25 19.72 9.06
C LEU A 311 10.04 19.93 8.13
N THR A 312 8.90 20.38 8.68
CA THR A 312 7.67 20.63 7.89
C THR A 312 7.72 21.96 7.11
N MET A 313 8.48 22.94 7.58
CA MET A 313 8.58 24.25 6.91
C MET A 313 9.48 24.16 5.67
N PHE A 314 10.56 23.39 5.75
CA PHE A 314 11.59 23.24 4.72
C PHE A 314 11.79 21.76 4.30
N PRO A 315 10.75 21.09 3.77
CA PRO A 315 10.80 19.67 3.45
C PRO A 315 11.92 19.33 2.46
N SER A 316 12.11 20.14 1.41
CA SER A 316 13.14 19.90 0.39
C SER A 316 14.56 19.97 0.97
N PHE A 317 14.83 20.92 1.87
CA PHE A 317 16.13 21.03 2.51
C PHE A 317 16.43 19.82 3.40
N PHE A 318 15.52 19.48 4.31
CA PHE A 318 15.75 18.40 5.28
C PHE A 318 15.60 16.99 4.72
N SER A 319 14.98 16.85 3.54
CA SER A 319 14.91 15.58 2.81
C SER A 319 15.95 15.46 1.68
N PHE A 320 16.85 16.44 1.53
CA PHE A 320 17.82 16.50 0.45
C PHE A 320 17.18 16.41 -0.96
N GLY A 321 16.07 17.11 -1.14
CA GLY A 321 15.30 17.17 -2.38
C GLY A 321 14.30 16.03 -2.58
N LEU A 322 14.30 15.01 -1.71
CA LEU A 322 13.42 13.85 -1.87
C LEU A 322 11.93 14.21 -1.68
N PHE A 323 11.60 15.21 -0.87
CA PHE A 323 10.22 15.67 -0.65
C PHE A 323 10.07 17.17 -0.84
N SER A 324 8.99 17.62 -1.47
CA SER A 324 8.72 19.04 -1.69
C SER A 324 7.23 19.40 -1.55
N LYS A 325 6.94 20.68 -1.29
CA LYS A 325 5.56 21.20 -1.25
C LYS A 325 4.87 21.20 -2.61
N ALA A 326 5.64 21.28 -3.70
CA ALA A 326 5.11 21.17 -5.06
C ALA A 326 4.82 19.70 -5.42
N GLY A 327 5.52 18.76 -4.78
CA GLY A 327 5.56 17.36 -5.19
C GLY A 327 6.42 17.14 -6.43
N PRO A 328 6.40 15.91 -7.00
CA PRO A 328 7.09 15.60 -8.24
C PRO A 328 6.45 16.27 -9.47
N THR A 329 7.26 16.50 -10.51
CA THR A 329 6.79 16.97 -11.83
C THR A 329 6.08 15.84 -12.58
N MET A 330 5.27 16.14 -13.59
CA MET A 330 4.61 15.09 -14.39
C MET A 330 5.60 14.13 -15.03
N LYS A 331 6.71 14.65 -15.57
CA LYS A 331 7.77 13.82 -16.13
C LYS A 331 8.43 12.92 -15.09
N GLN A 332 8.72 13.42 -13.89
CA GLN A 332 9.21 12.58 -12.79
C GLN A 332 8.22 11.48 -12.42
N ILE A 333 6.91 11.75 -12.45
CA ILE A 333 5.89 10.74 -12.14
C ILE A 333 5.78 9.71 -13.28
N GLU A 334 5.77 10.14 -14.55
CA GLU A 334 5.73 9.28 -15.74
C GLU A 334 6.97 8.37 -15.85
N ASP A 335 8.15 8.91 -15.53
CA ASP A 335 9.42 8.17 -15.56
C ASP A 335 9.69 7.36 -14.28
N THR A 336 8.81 7.43 -13.27
CA THR A 336 8.95 6.67 -12.03
C THR A 336 8.09 5.41 -12.06
N CYS A 337 8.69 4.29 -11.69
CA CYS A 337 8.00 3.03 -11.53
C CYS A 337 8.54 2.29 -10.31
N PHE A 338 7.76 1.34 -9.78
CA PHE A 338 8.16 0.48 -8.69
C PHE A 338 8.08 -1.00 -9.08
N SER A 339 8.86 -1.81 -8.38
CA SER A 339 8.62 -3.25 -8.27
C SER A 339 8.62 -3.65 -6.81
N LEU A 340 7.64 -4.45 -6.42
CA LEU A 340 7.53 -5.07 -5.12
C LEU A 340 7.59 -6.58 -5.31
N THR A 341 8.73 -7.16 -4.96
CA THR A 341 9.01 -8.58 -5.19
C THR A 341 8.83 -9.36 -3.90
N PHE A 342 8.07 -10.46 -3.92
CA PHE A 342 7.77 -11.30 -2.77
C PHE A 342 8.48 -12.64 -2.90
N PHE A 343 9.33 -12.96 -1.93
CA PHE A 343 10.00 -14.25 -1.82
C PHE A 343 9.32 -15.05 -0.72
N GLY A 344 8.57 -16.05 -1.13
CA GLY A 344 7.84 -16.95 -0.24
C GLY A 344 8.62 -18.24 0.02
N GLU A 345 8.60 -18.69 1.28
CA GLU A 345 9.10 -19.99 1.71
C GLU A 345 8.02 -20.76 2.48
N GLY A 346 7.97 -22.07 2.25
CA GLY A 346 6.97 -22.93 2.86
C GLY A 346 7.20 -24.40 2.59
N TYR A 347 6.13 -25.17 2.73
CA TYR A 347 6.13 -26.62 2.68
C TYR A 347 5.28 -27.08 1.50
N SER A 348 5.80 -28.00 0.69
CA SER A 348 5.05 -28.62 -0.41
C SER A 348 3.76 -29.28 0.09
N GLU A 349 2.80 -29.45 -0.81
CA GLU A 349 1.54 -30.13 -0.52
C GLU A 349 1.77 -31.50 0.17
N GLY A 350 0.98 -31.78 1.21
CA GLY A 350 1.12 -33.00 2.03
C GLY A 350 2.29 -33.02 3.01
N THR A 351 3.12 -31.97 3.07
CA THR A 351 4.22 -31.87 4.04
C THR A 351 3.76 -31.12 5.29
N ASP A 352 3.99 -31.71 6.47
CA ASP A 352 3.68 -31.07 7.76
C ASP A 352 4.70 -29.96 8.09
N PRO A 353 4.27 -28.70 8.27
CA PRO A 353 5.14 -27.60 8.69
C PRO A 353 5.88 -27.82 10.02
N SER A 354 5.44 -28.76 10.87
CA SER A 354 6.14 -29.12 12.10
C SER A 354 7.40 -29.96 11.86
N GLN A 355 7.53 -30.57 10.67
CA GLN A 355 8.56 -31.54 10.33
C GLN A 355 9.66 -30.89 9.47
N GLY A 356 10.67 -30.32 10.14
CA GLY A 356 11.90 -29.86 9.47
C GLY A 356 11.78 -28.49 8.77
N PRO A 357 12.81 -28.10 8.00
CA PRO A 357 12.87 -26.80 7.33
C PRO A 357 11.95 -26.72 6.11
N PRO A 358 11.54 -25.51 5.69
CA PRO A 358 10.81 -25.28 4.45
C PRO A 358 11.51 -25.92 3.24
N ASN A 359 10.74 -26.59 2.37
CA ASN A 359 11.24 -27.31 1.20
C ASN A 359 10.71 -26.76 -0.14
N ALA A 360 9.83 -25.76 -0.11
CA ALA A 360 9.24 -25.13 -1.28
C ALA A 360 9.39 -23.61 -1.25
N LYS A 361 9.55 -23.00 -2.43
CA LYS A 361 9.74 -21.56 -2.62
C LYS A 361 8.87 -21.02 -3.75
N ILE A 362 8.50 -19.75 -3.65
CA ILE A 362 7.83 -19.00 -4.70
C ILE A 362 8.41 -17.59 -4.78
N CYS A 363 8.40 -17.02 -5.97
CA CYS A 363 8.68 -15.61 -6.21
C CYS A 363 7.53 -15.03 -7.01
N THR A 364 6.87 -14.01 -6.48
CA THR A 364 5.87 -13.23 -7.20
C THR A 364 6.30 -11.77 -7.22
N GLN A 365 5.73 -10.98 -8.11
CA GLN A 365 6.10 -9.59 -8.25
C GLN A 365 4.87 -8.75 -8.62
N VAL A 366 4.74 -7.60 -7.97
CA VAL A 366 3.82 -6.53 -8.34
C VAL A 366 4.66 -5.40 -8.92
N VAL A 367 4.32 -4.94 -10.12
CA VAL A 367 5.08 -3.90 -10.83
C VAL A 367 4.14 -2.75 -11.18
N GLY A 368 4.61 -1.51 -11.01
CA GLY A 368 3.89 -0.33 -11.45
C GLY A 368 3.82 -0.23 -12.98
N ALA A 369 2.80 0.46 -13.50
CA ALA A 369 2.70 0.74 -14.93
C ALA A 369 3.84 1.68 -15.39
N GLY A 370 4.42 1.45 -16.58
CA GLY A 370 5.44 2.32 -17.18
C GLY A 370 6.45 1.58 -18.05
N GLU A 371 6.85 2.15 -19.20
CA GLU A 371 7.76 1.53 -20.18
C GLU A 371 9.14 1.17 -19.61
N VAL A 372 9.60 1.89 -18.58
CA VAL A 372 10.88 1.64 -17.90
C VAL A 372 10.89 0.28 -17.19
N CYS A 373 9.71 -0.22 -16.79
CA CYS A 373 9.57 -1.41 -15.95
C CYS A 373 9.29 -2.72 -16.71
N THR A 374 8.70 -2.67 -17.90
CA THR A 374 8.36 -3.87 -18.69
C THR A 374 9.59 -4.67 -19.17
N ARG A 375 10.81 -4.17 -18.92
CA ARG A 375 12.09 -4.83 -19.25
C ARG A 375 12.75 -5.56 -18.08
N GLN A 376 12.19 -5.55 -16.86
CA GLN A 376 12.79 -6.24 -15.71
C GLN A 376 12.18 -7.64 -15.54
N GLU A 377 12.98 -8.69 -15.82
CA GLU A 377 12.60 -10.06 -15.46
C GLU A 377 12.63 -10.25 -13.93
N PRO A 378 11.72 -11.06 -13.36
CA PRO A 378 11.76 -11.37 -11.95
C PRO A 378 13.07 -12.10 -11.60
N PRO A 379 13.69 -11.79 -10.44
CA PRO A 379 14.93 -12.41 -10.02
C PRO A 379 14.79 -13.93 -9.87
N SER A 380 15.84 -14.66 -10.26
CA SER A 380 15.84 -16.13 -10.24
C SER A 380 15.85 -16.70 -8.82
N ILE A 381 14.95 -17.65 -8.54
CA ILE A 381 14.93 -18.40 -7.28
C ILE A 381 16.06 -19.43 -7.32
N LYS A 382 16.98 -19.37 -6.36
CA LYS A 382 17.99 -20.43 -6.18
C LYS A 382 17.35 -21.66 -5.51
N PRO A 383 17.65 -22.89 -5.97
CA PRO A 383 17.16 -24.10 -5.32
C PRO A 383 17.68 -24.21 -3.88
N VAL A 384 16.89 -24.83 -3.00
CA VAL A 384 17.30 -25.13 -1.62
C VAL A 384 18.49 -26.10 -1.67
N SER A 385 19.67 -25.65 -1.26
CA SER A 385 20.80 -26.56 -1.04
C SER A 385 20.51 -27.37 0.22
N SER A 386 20.26 -28.67 0.09
CA SER A 386 20.31 -29.58 1.23
C SER A 386 21.76 -29.67 1.71
N THR A 387 22.09 -28.99 2.81
CA THR A 387 23.32 -29.31 3.55
C THR A 387 23.10 -30.63 4.28
N ALA A 388 23.22 -31.75 3.55
CA ALA A 388 23.43 -33.04 4.16
C ALA A 388 24.90 -33.13 4.62
N SER A 389 25.09 -33.23 5.93
CA SER A 389 26.34 -33.55 6.59
C SER A 389 26.98 -34.80 5.97
N ARG A 390 28.17 -34.68 5.39
CA ARG A 390 28.98 -35.84 4.97
C ARG A 390 29.79 -36.37 6.15
N THR A 391 29.24 -37.36 6.83
CA THR A 391 30.04 -38.41 7.51
C THR A 391 30.41 -39.47 6.47
N ALA A 392 31.65 -39.94 6.53
CA ALA A 392 32.23 -40.92 5.62
C ALA A 392 31.68 -42.34 5.87
N ALA A 393 31.39 -43.08 4.80
CA ALA A 393 31.63 -44.52 4.70
C ALA A 393 31.41 -45.03 3.26
N SER A 394 32.29 -45.94 2.85
CA SER A 394 32.34 -46.69 1.61
C SER A 394 31.23 -47.73 1.43
N SER A 395 30.76 -47.94 0.20
CA SER A 395 30.77 -49.24 -0.51
C SER A 395 29.74 -49.27 -1.65
N SER A 396 29.98 -50.20 -2.56
CA SER A 396 29.46 -50.35 -3.91
C SER A 396 28.00 -50.83 -4.04
N ARG A 397 27.46 -50.53 -5.23
CA ARG A 397 26.39 -51.19 -6.03
C ARG A 397 25.05 -50.47 -6.14
N SER A 398 24.55 -50.63 -7.35
CA SER A 398 23.46 -49.98 -8.07
C SER A 398 22.08 -50.24 -7.48
N GLU A 399 21.34 -49.16 -7.22
CA GLU A 399 19.89 -49.14 -7.21
C GLU A 399 19.40 -47.85 -7.88
N THR A 400 18.55 -48.02 -8.88
CA THR A 400 17.78 -46.97 -9.55
C THR A 400 16.83 -46.32 -8.55
N THR A 401 17.20 -45.15 -8.02
CA THR A 401 16.30 -44.29 -7.25
C THR A 401 16.02 -43.02 -8.03
N SER A 402 14.76 -42.87 -8.45
CA SER A 402 14.20 -41.62 -8.96
C SER A 402 14.49 -40.48 -7.99
N SER A 403 15.28 -39.51 -8.43
CA SER A 403 15.52 -38.24 -7.75
C SER A 403 14.17 -37.54 -7.49
N PRO A 404 13.95 -36.92 -6.31
CA PRO A 404 12.77 -36.08 -6.10
C PRO A 404 12.90 -34.86 -7.00
N SER A 405 12.06 -34.81 -8.03
CA SER A 405 11.97 -33.69 -8.95
C SER A 405 11.56 -32.43 -8.18
N THR A 406 12.49 -31.49 -8.02
CA THR A 406 12.19 -30.13 -7.56
C THR A 406 11.23 -29.47 -8.55
N VAL A 407 9.94 -29.39 -8.21
CA VAL A 407 8.96 -28.64 -9.00
C VAL A 407 9.18 -27.16 -8.73
N THR A 408 10.04 -26.52 -9.53
CA THR A 408 10.09 -25.06 -9.61
C THR A 408 8.88 -24.62 -10.43
N ILE A 409 7.84 -24.14 -9.77
CA ILE A 409 6.71 -23.49 -10.46
C ILE A 409 7.17 -22.09 -10.81
N LYS A 410 7.78 -21.93 -12.00
CA LYS A 410 7.90 -20.61 -12.63
C LYS A 410 6.54 -20.26 -13.21
N GLY A 411 5.67 -19.72 -12.37
CA GLY A 411 4.44 -19.07 -12.80
C GLY A 411 4.66 -17.56 -12.75
N GLN A 412 4.86 -16.92 -13.90
CA GLN A 412 4.69 -15.48 -14.01
C GLN A 412 3.21 -15.27 -14.24
N THR A 413 2.47 -14.94 -13.18
CA THR A 413 1.04 -14.78 -13.27
C THR A 413 0.73 -13.35 -12.84
N THR A 414 0.19 -12.60 -13.79
CA THR A 414 0.10 -11.14 -13.72
C THR A 414 -1.30 -10.76 -13.25
N PHE A 415 -1.39 -9.89 -12.25
CA PHE A 415 -2.66 -9.45 -11.67
C PHE A 415 -3.13 -8.15 -12.33
N GLN A 416 -4.36 -8.12 -12.84
CA GLN A 416 -5.02 -6.90 -13.31
C GLN A 416 -5.80 -6.27 -12.14
N LEU A 417 -5.26 -5.24 -11.52
CA LEU A 417 -6.04 -4.35 -10.66
C LEU A 417 -6.67 -3.27 -11.54
N LYS A 418 -7.88 -3.54 -12.06
CA LYS A 418 -8.62 -2.57 -12.86
C LYS A 418 -9.23 -1.43 -12.03
N TYR A 419 -9.51 -1.63 -10.74
CA TYR A 419 -10.23 -0.65 -9.93
C TYR A 419 -9.75 -0.63 -8.47
N ILE A 420 -8.50 -0.25 -8.25
CA ILE A 420 -8.05 0.30 -6.96
C ILE A 420 -7.18 1.52 -7.30
N VAL A 421 -7.40 2.61 -6.58
CA VAL A 421 -6.74 3.90 -6.79
C VAL A 421 -5.22 3.76 -6.55
N PHE A 422 -4.49 3.37 -7.59
CA PHE A 422 -3.04 3.36 -7.60
C PHE A 422 -2.53 4.77 -7.82
N ILE A 423 -2.22 5.49 -6.75
CA ILE A 423 -1.59 6.80 -6.87
C ILE A 423 -0.12 6.71 -6.52
N LEU A 424 0.66 6.43 -7.57
CA LEU A 424 2.01 6.97 -7.78
C LEU A 424 2.36 7.10 -9.27
N ILE A 425 1.48 6.75 -10.23
CA ILE A 425 1.75 6.84 -11.69
C ILE A 425 0.45 7.26 -12.41
N PRO A 426 0.40 8.33 -13.23
CA PRO A 426 -0.84 8.98 -13.65
C PRO A 426 -1.28 8.59 -15.07
N THR A 427 -0.72 7.53 -15.66
CA THR A 427 -0.98 7.15 -17.05
C THR A 427 -1.60 5.76 -17.12
N PHE A 428 -2.93 5.70 -17.22
CA PHE A 428 -3.61 4.49 -17.67
C PHE A 428 -3.52 4.41 -19.20
N HIS A 429 -2.61 3.56 -19.68
CA HIS A 429 -2.83 2.77 -20.89
C HIS A 429 -3.32 1.38 -20.46
N PRO A 430 -4.09 0.65 -21.30
CA PRO A 430 -4.44 -0.73 -21.02
C PRO A 430 -3.17 -1.51 -20.70
N VAL A 431 -3.16 -2.18 -19.55
CA VAL A 431 -2.08 -3.08 -19.15
C VAL A 431 -2.03 -4.22 -20.17
N ASN A 432 -1.13 -4.13 -21.14
CA ASN A 432 -0.86 -5.21 -22.08
C ASN A 432 -0.03 -6.28 -21.38
N MET A 433 -0.65 -7.43 -21.16
CA MET A 433 -0.02 -8.67 -20.70
C MET A 433 0.19 -9.55 -21.94
N THR A 434 1.45 -9.84 -22.28
CA THR A 434 1.73 -10.83 -23.32
C THR A 434 1.82 -12.20 -22.68
N THR A 435 0.81 -13.03 -22.94
CA THR A 435 0.88 -14.48 -22.69
C THR A 435 1.86 -15.07 -23.68
N PHE A 436 3.02 -15.53 -23.21
CA PHE A 436 3.78 -16.55 -23.93
C PHE A 436 3.52 -17.87 -23.23
N TYR A 437 2.89 -18.78 -23.97
CA TYR A 437 2.68 -20.17 -23.56
C TYR A 437 4.00 -20.91 -23.38
#